data_AF-A0A3D3W006-F1
#
_entry.id   AF-A0A3D3W006-F1
#
_cell.length_a   1.000
_cell.length_b   1.000
_cell.length_c   1.000
_cell.angle_alpha   90.00
_cell.angle_beta   90.00
_cell.angle_gamma   90.00
#
_symmetry.space_group_name_H-M   'P 1'
#
loop_
_entity.id
_entity.type
_entity.pdbx_description
1 polymer ?
#
loop_
_entity_poly.entity_id
_entity_poly.type
_entity_poly.pdbx_seq_one_letter_code
_entity_poly.pdbx_strand_id
1 'polypeptide(L)'
;HSLQDIFPDFELRPWQAAEETLQQSAQHLMFCRESTTLPAELLLLDTPDIDSDARVNWLRADAVRRSADVLIAVLTQQKYNDAAVREFFRRAAREGRTAIVIFNQVLLPEDEPWWPAWLQTFCDETGLAPEAIYLAPADRRAAESLQLPFFERRHPCCPAGSQRIDPAVPVNPAAHLASLRFSEIRLKTLQGSLQEVLHVERGAVGWLHELQQASDGLRVAAQRLTQGGLIQVRGWPVPPAVVVAQLLQHWWGSRRTGWARSITSAYSALNETLLWPLKVARQALQTTAAVPPLEEYARREWTVIVAVVEEVFQRLQSLADGGSPLIQARLQSLLDPAVRGRLIEQLREQHGQVDLQAELQQVVEQQMERAEAARPEVFRLYRHANNLSAAVRPVTSVVLFSLGFGPAGDLVAPLLGQAAAAAMVHAAVDVAGGATAAIAGEAAVAAAAGSGAGLLQTWFHQLQASFSARRGAWLAEFLKRELLGDLPDEIQRAAELSSGNEFQVVQRCLQQLQQTLLS
;
A
#
# COMPACT_ATOMS: atom_id res chain seq x y z
N HIS A 1 8.74 -9.08 -46.69
CA HIS A 1 8.36 -8.71 -45.31
C HIS A 1 9.18 -7.51 -44.89
N SER A 2 8.62 -6.54 -44.17
CA SER A 2 9.43 -5.47 -43.57
C SER A 2 10.27 -6.11 -42.46
N LEU A 3 11.60 -6.04 -42.54
CA LEU A 3 12.48 -6.58 -41.48
C LEU A 3 12.14 -5.96 -40.11
N GLN A 4 11.63 -4.73 -40.09
CA GLN A 4 11.23 -4.04 -38.87
C GLN A 4 10.11 -4.76 -38.09
N ASP A 5 9.22 -5.46 -38.80
CA ASP A 5 8.13 -6.22 -38.17
C ASP A 5 8.65 -7.48 -37.47
N ILE A 6 9.80 -8.00 -37.90
CA ILE A 6 10.46 -9.18 -37.35
C ILE A 6 11.27 -8.81 -36.10
N PHE A 7 11.82 -7.59 -36.06
CA PHE A 7 12.66 -7.10 -34.97
C PHE A 7 12.06 -5.86 -34.31
N PRO A 8 10.90 -5.97 -33.64
CA PRO A 8 10.21 -4.81 -33.06
C PRO A 8 10.99 -4.15 -31.91
N ASP A 9 11.90 -4.90 -31.28
CA ASP A 9 12.74 -4.42 -30.18
C ASP A 9 13.97 -3.62 -30.66
N PHE A 10 14.20 -3.52 -31.98
CA PHE A 10 15.36 -2.86 -32.56
C PHE A 10 14.98 -1.76 -33.56
N GLU A 11 15.74 -0.67 -33.56
CA GLU A 11 15.79 0.25 -34.69
C GLU A 11 16.78 -0.29 -35.73
N LEU A 12 16.28 -0.59 -36.92
CA LEU A 12 17.11 -1.13 -38.01
C LEU A 12 17.90 -0.01 -38.71
N ARG A 13 19.19 -0.24 -38.90
CA ARG A 13 20.10 0.66 -39.62
C ARG A 13 20.84 -0.09 -40.72
N PRO A 14 21.03 0.49 -41.91
CA PRO A 14 21.95 -0.08 -42.90
C PRO A 14 23.36 -0.14 -42.31
N TRP A 15 24.03 -1.28 -42.44
CA TRP A 15 25.39 -1.47 -41.97
C TRP A 15 26.38 -0.96 -43.01
N GLN A 16 27.08 0.14 -42.73
CA GLN A 16 28.04 0.75 -43.66
C GLN A 16 29.49 0.47 -43.28
N ALA A 17 29.80 0.47 -41.97
CA ALA A 17 31.16 0.28 -41.47
C ALA A 17 31.17 -0.55 -40.17
N ALA A 18 32.25 -1.31 -39.94
CA ALA A 18 32.37 -2.17 -38.76
C ALA A 18 32.40 -1.36 -37.45
N GLU A 19 32.93 -0.15 -37.49
CA GLU A 19 33.05 0.75 -36.34
C GLU A 19 31.69 1.21 -35.80
N GLU A 20 30.63 1.19 -36.62
CA GLU A 20 29.28 1.60 -36.22
C GLU A 20 28.71 0.67 -35.13
N THR A 21 29.03 -0.62 -35.17
CA THR A 21 28.54 -1.61 -34.20
C THR A 21 29.28 -1.53 -32.85
N LEU A 22 30.43 -0.85 -32.82
CA LEU A 22 31.26 -0.68 -31.61
C LEU A 22 30.88 0.58 -30.80
N GLN A 23 30.03 1.45 -31.34
CA GLN A 23 29.63 2.68 -30.65
C GLN A 23 28.67 2.38 -29.49
N GLN A 24 28.97 2.96 -28.32
CA GLN A 24 28.07 2.85 -27.18
C GLN A 24 26.79 3.65 -27.43
N SER A 25 25.65 2.97 -27.37
CA SER A 25 24.33 3.57 -27.48
C SER A 25 23.39 2.97 -26.45
N ALA A 26 22.54 3.81 -25.85
CA ALA A 26 21.44 3.39 -24.99
C ALA A 26 20.27 2.80 -25.79
N GLN A 27 20.18 3.10 -27.09
CA GLN A 27 19.14 2.57 -27.98
C GLN A 27 19.45 1.13 -28.41
N HIS A 28 18.43 0.34 -28.69
CA HIS A 28 18.59 -1.00 -29.27
C HIS A 28 18.69 -0.88 -30.79
N LEU A 29 19.91 -0.83 -31.32
CA LEU A 29 20.17 -0.72 -32.75
C LEU A 29 20.53 -2.10 -33.32
N MET A 30 20.08 -2.39 -34.55
CA MET A 30 20.50 -3.56 -35.31
C MET A 30 20.95 -3.13 -36.70
N PHE A 31 22.20 -3.46 -37.03
CA PHE A 31 22.83 -3.08 -38.30
C PHE A 31 22.68 -4.22 -39.30
N CYS A 32 22.11 -3.95 -40.47
CA CYS A 32 21.80 -4.96 -41.49
C CYS A 32 22.50 -4.69 -42.82
N ARG A 33 22.96 -5.76 -43.49
CA ARG A 33 23.46 -5.75 -44.87
C ARG A 33 23.03 -7.01 -45.60
N GLU A 34 22.91 -6.93 -46.91
CA GLU A 34 22.71 -8.11 -47.76
C GLU A 34 24.05 -8.82 -48.00
N SER A 35 24.01 -10.16 -48.07
CA SER A 35 25.19 -10.98 -48.38
C SER A 35 24.91 -11.79 -49.65
N THR A 36 25.87 -11.82 -50.56
CA THR A 36 25.78 -12.63 -51.79
C THR A 36 26.23 -14.07 -51.59
N THR A 37 26.81 -14.40 -50.43
CA THR A 37 27.36 -15.73 -50.12
C THR A 37 26.45 -16.58 -49.22
N LEU A 38 25.44 -15.96 -48.59
CA LEU A 38 24.44 -16.67 -47.80
C LEU A 38 23.26 -17.08 -48.70
N PRO A 39 22.67 -18.27 -48.49
CA PRO A 39 21.41 -18.64 -49.12
C PRO A 39 20.32 -17.59 -48.88
N ALA A 40 19.49 -17.34 -49.89
CA ALA A 40 18.47 -16.28 -49.84
C ALA A 40 17.41 -16.52 -48.76
N GLU A 41 17.24 -17.76 -48.30
CA GLU A 41 16.31 -18.11 -47.22
C GLU A 41 16.88 -17.87 -45.81
N LEU A 42 18.18 -17.55 -45.67
CA LEU A 42 18.84 -17.42 -44.37
C LEU A 42 19.11 -15.96 -44.00
N LEU A 43 18.71 -15.62 -42.77
CA LEU A 43 19.11 -14.41 -42.08
C LEU A 43 20.03 -14.80 -40.92
N LEU A 44 21.29 -14.39 -40.97
CA LEU A 44 22.24 -14.60 -39.89
C LEU A 44 22.29 -13.35 -39.01
N LEU A 45 22.08 -13.55 -37.71
CA LEU A 45 22.11 -12.50 -36.70
C LEU A 45 23.31 -12.73 -35.80
N ASP A 46 24.23 -11.77 -35.77
CA ASP A 46 25.30 -11.76 -34.78
C ASP A 46 24.76 -11.20 -33.46
N THR A 47 24.94 -11.95 -32.38
CA THR A 47 24.44 -11.58 -31.06
C THR A 47 25.53 -10.86 -30.29
N PRO A 48 25.20 -9.80 -29.51
CA PRO A 48 26.16 -9.29 -28.54
C PRO A 48 26.49 -10.37 -27.50
N ASP A 49 27.67 -10.26 -26.89
CA ASP A 49 28.14 -11.23 -25.89
C ASP A 49 27.14 -11.41 -24.74
N ILE A 50 26.67 -12.65 -24.56
CA ILE A 50 25.72 -13.04 -23.51
C ILE A 50 26.32 -13.06 -22.12
N ASP A 51 27.65 -13.13 -22.03
CA ASP A 51 28.48 -13.08 -20.83
C ASP A 51 29.11 -11.70 -20.59
N SER A 52 28.66 -10.66 -21.32
CA SER A 52 29.17 -9.29 -21.18
C SER A 52 28.85 -8.67 -19.82
N ASP A 53 29.75 -7.85 -19.27
CA ASP A 53 29.47 -7.02 -18.07
C ASP A 53 28.37 -5.96 -18.32
N ALA A 54 28.09 -5.64 -19.58
CA ALA A 54 27.08 -4.67 -19.95
C ALA A 54 25.68 -5.30 -20.00
N ARG A 55 24.85 -5.03 -18.98
CA ARG A 55 23.47 -5.56 -18.88
C ARG A 55 22.59 -5.28 -20.11
N VAL A 56 22.85 -4.21 -20.86
CA VAL A 56 22.12 -3.90 -22.12
C VAL A 56 22.36 -4.97 -23.19
N ASN A 57 23.53 -5.60 -23.20
CA ASN A 57 23.85 -6.67 -24.14
C ASN A 57 23.03 -7.93 -23.84
N TRP A 58 22.76 -8.22 -22.57
CA TRP A 58 21.90 -9.35 -22.18
C TRP A 58 20.47 -9.16 -22.71
N LEU A 59 19.93 -7.94 -22.59
CA LEU A 59 18.60 -7.61 -23.12
C LEU A 59 18.54 -7.74 -24.65
N ARG A 60 19.57 -7.25 -25.35
CA ARG A 60 19.68 -7.35 -26.80
C ARG A 60 19.81 -8.81 -27.26
N ALA A 61 20.66 -9.60 -26.61
CA ALA A 61 20.80 -11.02 -26.94
C ALA A 61 19.48 -11.77 -26.72
N ASP A 62 18.75 -11.47 -25.64
CA ASP A 62 17.43 -12.08 -25.39
C ASP A 62 16.39 -11.66 -26.44
N ALA A 63 16.41 -10.41 -26.92
CA ALA A 63 15.55 -9.95 -28.01
C ALA A 63 15.86 -10.67 -29.34
N VAL A 64 17.14 -10.88 -29.66
CA VAL A 64 17.55 -11.70 -30.82
C VAL A 64 17.06 -13.14 -30.65
N ARG A 65 17.24 -13.74 -29.48
CA ARG A 65 16.78 -15.10 -29.15
C ARG A 65 15.29 -15.29 -29.39
N ARG A 66 14.46 -14.32 -28.98
CA ARG A 66 13.00 -14.35 -29.15
C ARG A 66 12.60 -14.35 -30.63
N SER A 67 13.38 -13.69 -31.47
CA SER A 67 13.13 -13.50 -32.91
C SER A 67 13.74 -14.60 -33.79
N ALA A 68 14.65 -15.42 -33.25
CA ALA A 68 15.38 -16.44 -34.00
C ALA A 68 14.62 -17.78 -34.09
N ASP A 69 14.63 -18.37 -35.28
CA ASP A 69 14.13 -19.73 -35.53
C ASP A 69 15.13 -20.79 -35.01
N VAL A 70 16.44 -20.55 -35.19
CA VAL A 70 17.53 -21.45 -34.79
C VAL A 70 18.62 -20.65 -34.08
N LEU A 71 19.13 -21.19 -32.97
CA LEU A 71 20.27 -20.63 -32.24
C LEU A 71 21.54 -21.40 -32.56
N ILE A 72 22.66 -20.68 -32.73
CA ILE A 72 23.97 -21.30 -32.91
C ILE A 72 24.79 -21.06 -31.64
N ALA A 73 24.99 -22.12 -30.86
CA ALA A 73 25.82 -22.11 -29.66
C ALA A 73 27.29 -22.29 -30.05
N VAL A 74 28.02 -21.18 -30.20
CA VAL A 74 29.47 -21.22 -30.41
C VAL A 74 30.16 -21.34 -29.05
N LEU A 75 30.63 -22.54 -28.72
CA LEU A 75 31.22 -22.89 -27.43
C LEU A 75 32.73 -23.12 -27.57
N THR A 76 33.48 -22.81 -26.52
CA THR A 76 34.89 -23.20 -26.35
C THR A 76 35.03 -24.07 -25.11
N GLN A 77 36.22 -24.63 -24.86
CA GLN A 77 36.52 -25.36 -23.62
C GLN A 77 36.20 -24.57 -22.34
N GLN A 78 36.21 -23.23 -22.39
CA GLN A 78 35.93 -22.39 -21.21
C GLN A 78 34.47 -21.95 -21.13
N LYS A 79 33.82 -21.66 -22.28
CA LYS A 79 32.49 -21.03 -22.29
C LYS A 79 31.32 -21.99 -22.06
N TYR A 80 31.49 -23.31 -22.22
CA TYR A 80 30.37 -24.26 -22.10
C TYR A 80 29.75 -24.31 -20.69
N ASN A 81 30.53 -23.99 -19.64
CA ASN A 81 30.09 -24.01 -18.25
C ASN A 81 29.86 -22.60 -17.67
N ASP A 82 29.85 -21.57 -18.51
CA ASP A 82 29.56 -20.21 -18.05
C ASP A 82 28.09 -20.08 -17.60
N ALA A 83 27.86 -19.39 -16.48
CA ALA A 83 26.53 -19.30 -15.88
C ALA A 83 25.53 -18.50 -16.73
N ALA A 84 25.99 -17.42 -17.39
CA ALA A 84 25.15 -16.59 -18.25
C ALA A 84 24.81 -17.34 -19.54
N VAL A 85 25.79 -18.02 -20.14
CA VAL A 85 25.59 -18.90 -21.31
C VAL A 85 24.57 -19.98 -20.98
N ARG A 86 24.73 -20.67 -19.85
CA ARG A 86 23.81 -21.73 -19.41
C ARG A 86 22.39 -21.20 -19.19
N GLU A 87 22.22 -20.06 -18.54
CA GLU A 87 20.88 -19.50 -18.32
C GLU A 87 20.22 -19.08 -19.64
N PHE A 88 20.98 -18.50 -20.57
CA PHE A 88 20.48 -18.14 -21.89
C PHE A 88 19.93 -19.36 -22.65
N PHE A 89 20.70 -20.45 -22.71
CA PHE A 89 20.26 -21.67 -23.40
C PHE A 89 19.23 -22.49 -22.62
N ARG A 90 19.18 -22.37 -21.29
CA ARG A 90 18.10 -22.95 -20.47
C ARG A 90 16.75 -22.33 -20.80
N ARG A 91 16.69 -21.00 -20.99
CA ARG A 91 15.47 -20.32 -21.46
C ARG A 91 15.09 -20.77 -22.86
N ALA A 92 16.07 -20.85 -23.77
CA ALA A 92 15.84 -21.36 -25.12
C ALA A 92 15.27 -22.78 -25.13
N ALA A 93 15.81 -23.68 -24.31
CA ALA A 93 15.33 -25.06 -24.19
C ALA A 93 13.89 -25.12 -23.67
N ARG A 94 13.55 -24.31 -22.65
CA ARG A 94 12.17 -24.21 -22.12
C ARG A 94 11.16 -23.75 -23.16
N GLU A 95 11.55 -22.83 -24.03
CA GLU A 95 10.73 -22.36 -25.15
C GLU A 95 10.72 -23.34 -26.34
N GLY A 96 11.41 -24.47 -26.26
CA GLY A 96 11.49 -25.46 -27.33
C GLY A 96 12.30 -25.00 -28.55
N ARG A 97 13.16 -23.99 -28.39
CA ARG A 97 14.01 -23.45 -29.47
C ARG A 97 14.95 -24.53 -29.99
N THR A 98 15.14 -24.55 -31.30
CA THR A 98 16.13 -25.40 -31.94
C THR A 98 17.51 -24.76 -31.85
N ALA A 99 18.52 -25.56 -31.52
CA ALA A 99 19.89 -25.08 -31.42
C ALA A 99 20.87 -26.02 -32.12
N ILE A 100 21.94 -25.45 -32.66
CA ILE A 100 23.10 -26.15 -33.18
C ILE A 100 24.29 -25.80 -32.28
N VAL A 101 25.11 -26.79 -31.95
CA VAL A 101 26.33 -26.55 -31.15
C VAL A 101 27.54 -26.58 -32.07
N ILE A 102 28.40 -25.57 -31.95
CA ILE A 102 29.71 -25.53 -32.60
C ILE A 102 30.76 -25.40 -31.51
N PHE A 103 31.56 -26.45 -31.29
CA PHE A 103 32.76 -26.33 -30.49
C PHE A 103 33.85 -25.70 -31.36
N ASN A 104 34.19 -24.46 -31.04
CA ASN A 104 35.22 -23.67 -31.70
C ASN A 104 36.56 -23.82 -30.99
N GLN A 105 37.65 -23.66 -31.74
CA GLN A 105 39.03 -23.75 -31.25
C GLN A 105 39.39 -25.12 -30.67
N VAL A 106 38.88 -26.19 -31.27
CA VAL A 106 39.18 -27.58 -30.86
C VAL A 106 40.55 -28.00 -31.37
N LEU A 107 41.35 -28.66 -30.53
CA LEU A 107 42.63 -29.27 -30.92
C LEU A 107 42.37 -30.71 -31.36
N LEU A 108 42.36 -30.96 -32.67
CA LEU A 108 42.17 -32.31 -33.21
C LEU A 108 43.52 -32.93 -33.57
N PRO A 109 43.76 -34.21 -33.20
CA PRO A 109 42.83 -35.19 -32.63
C PRO A 109 42.74 -35.19 -31.08
N GLU A 110 43.46 -34.32 -30.38
CA GLU A 110 43.62 -34.38 -28.91
C GLU A 110 42.31 -34.24 -28.12
N ASP A 111 41.39 -33.41 -28.59
CA ASP A 111 40.11 -33.10 -27.96
C ASP A 111 38.97 -34.05 -28.37
N GLU A 112 39.23 -34.99 -29.28
CA GLU A 112 38.25 -35.98 -29.74
C GLU A 112 37.62 -36.80 -28.59
N PRO A 113 38.36 -37.19 -27.53
CA PRO A 113 37.77 -37.88 -26.36
C PRO A 113 37.02 -36.95 -25.40
N TRP A 114 37.23 -35.63 -25.46
CA TRP A 114 36.80 -34.67 -24.43
C TRP A 114 35.53 -33.91 -24.81
N TRP A 115 35.37 -33.52 -26.07
CA TRP A 115 34.17 -32.79 -26.52
C TRP A 115 32.84 -33.47 -26.16
N PRO A 116 32.70 -34.81 -26.13
CA PRO A 116 31.44 -35.44 -25.73
C PRO A 116 31.07 -35.13 -24.27
N ALA A 117 32.06 -35.04 -23.37
CA ALA A 117 31.83 -34.72 -21.96
C ALA A 117 31.42 -33.25 -21.77
N TRP A 118 32.04 -32.33 -22.52
CA TRP A 118 31.65 -30.91 -22.52
C TRP A 118 30.21 -30.75 -23.00
N LEU A 119 29.86 -31.43 -24.09
CA LEU A 119 28.51 -31.43 -24.63
C LEU A 119 27.50 -32.00 -23.63
N GLN A 120 27.80 -33.15 -23.03
CA GLN A 120 26.92 -33.79 -22.07
C GLN A 120 26.63 -32.85 -20.89
N THR A 121 27.66 -32.20 -20.35
CA THR A 121 27.50 -31.21 -19.27
C THR A 121 26.62 -30.05 -19.71
N PHE A 122 26.89 -29.47 -20.88
CA PHE A 122 26.08 -28.37 -21.41
C PHE A 122 24.61 -28.76 -21.61
N CYS A 123 24.33 -29.93 -22.18
CA CYS A 123 22.98 -30.44 -22.38
C CYS A 123 22.26 -30.72 -21.05
N ASP A 124 22.92 -31.36 -20.07
CA ASP A 124 22.32 -31.67 -18.77
C ASP A 124 21.97 -30.41 -17.98
N GLU A 125 22.80 -29.39 -18.08
CA GLU A 125 22.65 -28.16 -17.30
C GLU A 125 21.69 -27.13 -17.89
N THR A 126 21.44 -27.22 -19.20
CA THR A 126 20.53 -26.34 -19.94
C THR A 126 19.21 -27.03 -20.30
N GLY A 127 19.18 -28.36 -20.36
CA GLY A 127 18.07 -29.13 -20.91
C GLY A 127 17.97 -29.07 -22.44
N LEU A 128 18.99 -28.52 -23.12
CA LEU A 128 18.99 -28.36 -24.56
C LEU A 128 19.27 -29.70 -25.25
N ALA A 129 18.51 -29.99 -26.31
CA ALA A 129 18.78 -31.09 -27.23
C ALA A 129 19.22 -30.50 -28.59
N PRO A 130 20.53 -30.49 -28.89
CA PRO A 130 21.04 -29.88 -30.12
C PRO A 130 20.67 -30.71 -31.34
N GLU A 131 20.32 -30.01 -32.43
CA GLU A 131 19.99 -30.60 -33.73
C GLU A 131 21.22 -31.20 -34.40
N ALA A 132 22.35 -30.49 -34.32
CA ALA A 132 23.63 -30.89 -34.88
C ALA A 132 24.80 -30.37 -34.04
N ILE A 133 25.93 -31.05 -34.17
CA ILE A 133 27.19 -30.72 -33.47
C ILE A 133 28.29 -30.61 -34.51
N TYR A 134 29.04 -29.51 -34.47
CA TYR A 134 30.21 -29.30 -35.29
C TYR A 134 31.44 -29.02 -34.44
N LEU A 135 32.59 -29.54 -34.87
CA LEU A 135 33.90 -29.19 -34.35
C LEU A 135 34.61 -28.30 -35.36
N ALA A 136 35.09 -27.14 -34.91
CA ALA A 136 35.91 -26.23 -35.70
C ALA A 136 37.32 -26.15 -35.06
N PRO A 137 38.38 -26.45 -35.83
CA PRO A 137 39.72 -26.57 -35.27
C PRO A 137 40.30 -25.21 -34.86
N ALA A 138 41.31 -25.22 -33.99
CA ALA A 138 42.07 -24.02 -33.64
C ALA A 138 43.05 -23.60 -34.76
N ASP A 139 42.53 -23.13 -35.89
CA ASP A 139 43.32 -22.57 -37.00
C ASP A 139 43.00 -21.09 -37.23
N ARG A 140 43.88 -20.24 -36.69
CA ARG A 140 43.73 -18.78 -36.81
C ARG A 140 43.83 -18.30 -38.26
N ARG A 141 44.71 -18.88 -39.07
CA ARG A 141 44.90 -18.43 -40.46
C ARG A 141 43.67 -18.76 -41.30
N ALA A 142 43.16 -19.97 -41.16
CA ALA A 142 41.94 -20.39 -41.83
C ALA A 142 40.71 -19.56 -41.38
N ALA A 143 40.63 -19.21 -40.09
CA ALA A 143 39.58 -18.34 -39.58
C ALA A 143 39.66 -16.91 -40.16
N GLU A 144 40.85 -16.30 -40.15
CA GLU A 144 41.09 -14.95 -40.72
C GLU A 144 40.83 -14.91 -42.24
N SER A 145 41.03 -16.02 -42.95
CA SER A 145 40.75 -16.14 -44.38
C SER A 145 39.36 -16.68 -44.74
N LEU A 146 38.46 -16.87 -43.76
CA LEU A 146 37.11 -17.43 -43.93
C LEU A 146 37.10 -18.83 -44.61
N GLN A 147 38.09 -19.65 -44.30
CA GLN A 147 38.28 -21.01 -44.83
C GLN A 147 38.32 -22.08 -43.72
N LEU A 148 37.87 -21.74 -42.50
CA LEU A 148 37.86 -22.66 -41.37
C LEU A 148 36.95 -23.86 -41.66
N PRO A 149 37.44 -25.12 -41.61
CA PRO A 149 36.62 -26.29 -41.83
C PRO A 149 35.75 -26.61 -40.61
N PHE A 150 34.58 -27.19 -40.85
CA PHE A 150 33.68 -27.70 -39.80
C PHE A 150 33.50 -29.20 -39.96
N PHE A 151 33.65 -29.96 -38.88
CA PHE A 151 33.49 -31.41 -38.90
C PHE A 151 32.27 -31.82 -38.06
N GLU A 152 31.32 -32.51 -38.66
CA GLU A 152 30.11 -32.95 -37.96
C GLU A 152 30.41 -34.14 -37.04
N ARG A 153 29.72 -34.19 -35.89
CA ARG A 153 29.78 -35.29 -34.94
C ARG A 153 28.39 -35.78 -34.55
N ARG A 154 28.32 -37.07 -34.23
CA ARG A 154 27.12 -37.70 -33.65
C ARG A 154 27.28 -37.85 -32.16
N HIS A 155 26.21 -37.55 -31.42
CA HIS A 155 26.12 -37.79 -29.99
C HIS A 155 24.73 -38.31 -29.62
N PRO A 156 24.58 -39.17 -28.59
CA PRO A 156 23.27 -39.70 -28.18
C PRO A 156 22.23 -38.64 -27.79
N CYS A 157 22.65 -37.43 -27.42
CA CYS A 157 21.75 -36.33 -27.09
C CYS A 157 21.12 -35.64 -28.31
N CYS A 158 21.59 -35.96 -29.52
CA CYS A 158 21.04 -35.43 -30.77
C CYS A 158 19.93 -36.33 -31.33
N PRO A 159 18.96 -35.78 -32.08
CA PRO A 159 18.00 -36.58 -32.82
C PRO A 159 18.69 -37.61 -33.73
N ALA A 160 18.11 -38.80 -33.88
CA ALA A 160 18.66 -39.85 -34.72
C ALA A 160 18.60 -39.44 -36.21
N GLY A 161 19.72 -38.94 -36.74
CA GLY A 161 19.84 -38.63 -38.17
C GLY A 161 19.88 -39.88 -39.04
N SER A 162 19.24 -39.82 -40.21
CA SER A 162 19.16 -40.91 -41.19
C SER A 162 20.39 -41.06 -42.09
N GLN A 163 21.26 -40.03 -42.18
CA GLN A 163 22.45 -40.04 -43.04
C GLN A 163 23.73 -40.41 -42.30
N ARG A 164 24.52 -41.34 -42.86
CA ARG A 164 25.84 -41.70 -42.33
C ARG A 164 26.78 -40.49 -42.41
N ILE A 165 27.25 -40.02 -41.26
CA ILE A 165 28.19 -38.90 -41.14
C ILE A 165 29.62 -39.44 -41.20
N ASP A 166 30.47 -38.84 -42.04
CA ASP A 166 31.90 -39.10 -42.06
C ASP A 166 32.61 -38.04 -41.21
N PRO A 167 33.18 -38.40 -40.04
CA PRO A 167 33.79 -37.43 -39.12
C PRO A 167 35.09 -36.79 -39.66
N ALA A 168 35.68 -37.35 -40.72
CA ALA A 168 36.92 -36.86 -41.31
C ALA A 168 36.70 -35.84 -42.45
N VAL A 169 35.47 -35.73 -42.94
CA VAL A 169 35.15 -34.87 -44.09
C VAL A 169 34.58 -33.54 -43.58
N PRO A 170 35.14 -32.39 -43.99
CA PRO A 170 34.57 -31.10 -43.64
C PRO A 170 33.22 -30.90 -44.35
N VAL A 171 32.28 -30.32 -43.63
CA VAL A 171 30.93 -29.99 -44.11
C VAL A 171 30.70 -28.49 -44.07
N ASN A 172 29.65 -28.03 -44.76
CA ASN A 172 29.23 -26.63 -44.74
C ASN A 172 27.97 -26.47 -43.85
N PRO A 173 28.09 -25.90 -42.64
CA PRO A 173 26.94 -25.71 -41.75
C PRO A 173 25.83 -24.86 -42.36
N ALA A 174 26.14 -23.90 -43.23
CA ALA A 174 25.14 -23.06 -43.88
C ALA A 174 24.23 -23.87 -44.82
N ALA A 175 24.78 -24.88 -45.51
CA ALA A 175 24.00 -25.77 -46.36
C ALA A 175 23.06 -26.67 -45.54
N HIS A 176 23.52 -27.15 -44.38
CA HIS A 176 22.66 -27.89 -43.45
C HIS A 176 21.54 -26.98 -42.89
N LEU A 177 21.87 -25.79 -42.40
CA LEU A 177 20.89 -24.81 -41.90
C LEU A 177 19.78 -24.52 -42.92
N ALA A 178 20.14 -24.32 -44.19
CA ALA A 178 19.17 -24.07 -45.27
C ALA A 178 18.24 -25.26 -45.55
N SER A 179 18.64 -26.48 -45.18
CA SER A 179 17.84 -27.71 -45.37
C SER A 179 16.91 -28.04 -44.20
N LEU A 180 16.97 -27.28 -43.10
CA LEU A 180 16.13 -27.51 -41.93
C LEU A 180 14.65 -27.25 -42.23
N ARG A 181 13.78 -27.98 -41.53
CA ARG A 181 12.33 -27.84 -41.65
C ARG A 181 11.82 -26.69 -40.79
N PHE A 182 12.06 -25.45 -41.24
CA PHE A 182 11.70 -24.24 -40.49
C PHE A 182 10.23 -24.19 -40.06
N SER A 183 9.30 -24.73 -40.85
CA SER A 183 7.89 -24.83 -40.46
C SER A 183 7.67 -25.70 -39.21
N GLU A 184 8.36 -26.85 -39.12
CA GLU A 184 8.29 -27.74 -37.96
C GLU A 184 8.98 -27.09 -36.74
N ILE A 185 10.12 -26.43 -36.96
CA ILE A 185 10.86 -25.69 -35.92
C ILE A 185 10.00 -24.57 -35.32
N ARG A 186 9.29 -23.80 -36.16
CA ARG A 186 8.39 -22.73 -35.72
C ARG A 186 7.22 -23.26 -34.91
N LEU A 187 6.60 -24.36 -35.35
CA LEU A 187 5.51 -25.00 -34.59
C LEU A 187 5.98 -25.52 -33.23
N LYS A 188 7.14 -26.19 -33.20
CA LYS A 188 7.77 -26.66 -31.95
C LYS A 188 8.07 -25.49 -31.00
N THR A 189 8.66 -24.42 -31.52
CA THR A 189 9.00 -23.21 -30.75
C THR A 189 7.76 -22.49 -30.24
N LEU A 190 6.71 -22.39 -31.05
CA LEU A 190 5.43 -21.82 -30.63
C LEU A 190 4.83 -22.65 -29.49
N GLN A 191 4.78 -23.97 -29.65
CA GLN A 191 4.27 -24.88 -28.62
C GLN A 191 5.05 -24.74 -27.31
N GLY A 192 6.39 -24.76 -27.36
CA GLY A 192 7.23 -24.59 -26.18
C GLY A 192 7.06 -23.23 -25.52
N SER A 193 6.96 -22.15 -26.30
CA SER A 193 6.72 -20.80 -25.79
C SER A 193 5.36 -20.70 -25.08
N LEU A 194 4.30 -21.28 -25.64
CA LEU A 194 2.99 -21.31 -25.01
C LEU A 194 2.97 -22.18 -23.75
N GLN A 195 3.71 -23.29 -23.73
CA GLN A 195 3.90 -24.11 -22.53
C GLN A 195 4.63 -23.34 -21.41
N GLU A 196 5.66 -22.56 -21.72
CA GLU A 196 6.34 -21.74 -20.72
C GLU A 196 5.43 -20.61 -20.20
N VAL A 197 4.59 -19.99 -21.05
CA VAL A 197 3.56 -19.04 -20.60
C VAL A 197 2.58 -19.68 -19.62
N LEU A 198 2.20 -20.95 -19.84
CA LEU A 198 1.33 -21.71 -18.95
C LEU A 198 2.04 -22.40 -17.78
N HIS A 199 3.36 -22.24 -17.66
CA HIS A 199 4.13 -22.92 -16.63
C HIS A 199 3.61 -22.53 -15.23
N VAL A 200 3.42 -23.54 -14.37
CA VAL A 200 2.72 -23.39 -13.09
C VAL A 200 3.43 -22.45 -12.12
N GLU A 201 4.77 -22.41 -12.15
CA GLU A 201 5.57 -21.52 -11.28
C GLU A 201 6.11 -20.29 -12.01
N ARG A 202 6.79 -20.47 -13.15
CA ARG A 202 7.49 -19.39 -13.87
C ARG A 202 6.63 -18.63 -14.89
N GLY A 203 5.51 -19.23 -15.29
CA GLY A 203 4.63 -18.67 -16.31
C GLY A 203 3.65 -17.66 -15.73
N ALA A 204 2.74 -17.19 -16.59
CA ALA A 204 1.67 -16.28 -16.20
C ALA A 204 0.75 -16.90 -15.13
N VAL A 205 0.58 -18.23 -15.13
CA VAL A 205 -0.18 -18.95 -14.11
C VAL A 205 0.44 -18.79 -12.72
N GLY A 206 1.74 -19.01 -12.60
CA GLY A 206 2.47 -18.85 -11.34
C GLY A 206 2.45 -17.41 -10.85
N TRP A 207 2.65 -16.46 -11.76
CA TRP A 207 2.56 -15.03 -11.43
C TRP A 207 1.17 -14.63 -10.91
N LEU A 208 0.08 -15.11 -11.52
CA LEU A 208 -1.27 -14.86 -11.01
C LEU A 208 -1.49 -15.49 -9.63
N HIS A 209 -0.92 -16.67 -9.38
CA HIS A 209 -1.00 -17.31 -8.07
C HIS A 209 -0.25 -16.52 -6.99
N GLU A 210 0.97 -16.05 -7.29
CA GLU A 210 1.73 -15.15 -6.39
C GLU A 210 0.95 -13.86 -6.11
N LEU A 211 0.38 -13.24 -7.15
CA LEU A 211 -0.45 -12.04 -7.02
C LEU A 211 -1.70 -12.29 -6.16
N GLN A 212 -2.36 -13.43 -6.34
CA GLN A 212 -3.51 -13.85 -5.51
C GLN A 212 -3.10 -13.99 -4.04
N GLN A 213 -2.02 -14.73 -3.77
CA GLN A 213 -1.52 -14.92 -2.41
C GLN A 213 -1.15 -13.60 -1.73
N ALA A 214 -0.47 -12.71 -2.47
CA ALA A 214 -0.14 -11.37 -1.99
C ALA A 214 -1.40 -10.55 -1.67
N SER A 215 -2.38 -10.54 -2.59
CA SER A 215 -3.64 -9.82 -2.42
C SER A 215 -4.46 -10.35 -1.24
N ASP A 216 -4.50 -11.67 -1.06
CA ASP A 216 -5.21 -12.32 0.07
C ASP A 216 -4.55 -11.97 1.40
N GLY A 217 -3.22 -11.97 1.47
CA GLY A 217 -2.47 -11.52 2.64
C GLY A 217 -2.76 -10.05 2.99
N LEU A 218 -2.85 -9.18 1.98
CA LEU A 218 -3.23 -7.78 2.16
C LEU A 218 -4.69 -7.62 2.57
N ARG A 219 -5.60 -8.46 2.07
CA ARG A 219 -7.02 -8.45 2.47
C ARG A 219 -7.21 -8.77 3.95
N VAL A 220 -6.46 -9.74 4.47
CA VAL A 220 -6.47 -10.05 5.91
C VAL A 220 -5.94 -8.86 6.71
N ALA A 221 -4.89 -8.19 6.25
CA ALA A 221 -4.36 -6.98 6.90
C ALA A 221 -5.38 -5.82 6.86
N ALA A 222 -6.05 -5.60 5.71
CA ALA A 222 -7.11 -4.61 5.53
C ALA A 222 -8.29 -4.87 6.48
N GLN A 223 -8.76 -6.12 6.56
CA GLN A 223 -9.86 -6.48 7.46
C GLN A 223 -9.52 -6.23 8.93
N ARG A 224 -8.27 -6.50 9.36
CA ARG A 224 -7.81 -6.18 10.71
C ARG A 224 -7.79 -4.67 10.97
N LEU A 225 -7.42 -3.87 9.96
CA LEU A 225 -7.46 -2.41 10.02
C LEU A 225 -8.91 -1.88 10.18
N THR A 226 -9.87 -2.46 9.47
CA THR A 226 -11.27 -2.02 9.49
C THR A 226 -12.05 -2.53 10.70
N GLN A 227 -11.97 -3.83 11.05
CA GLN A 227 -12.78 -4.41 12.15
C GLN A 227 -12.46 -3.80 13.53
N GLY A 228 -11.21 -3.38 13.73
CA GLY A 228 -10.78 -2.71 14.94
C GLY A 228 -10.75 -1.19 14.84
N GLY A 229 -10.93 -0.60 13.65
CA GLY A 229 -10.72 0.82 13.34
C GLY A 229 -9.40 1.37 13.86
N LEU A 230 -8.38 1.61 13.03
CA LEU A 230 -7.03 2.05 13.46
C LEU A 230 -7.01 3.07 14.60
N ILE A 231 -7.89 4.07 14.52
CA ILE A 231 -8.04 5.14 15.51
C ILE A 231 -9.30 4.86 16.32
N GLN A 232 -9.14 4.47 17.59
CA GLN A 232 -10.26 4.40 18.53
C GLN A 232 -10.08 5.44 19.63
N VAL A 233 -11.06 6.32 19.76
CA VAL A 233 -11.03 7.38 20.78
C VAL A 233 -11.88 6.96 21.97
N ARG A 234 -11.24 6.43 23.02
CA ARG A 234 -11.92 5.98 24.24
C ARG A 234 -11.67 6.95 25.40
N GLY A 235 -12.70 7.22 26.20
CA GLY A 235 -12.56 7.96 27.45
C GLY A 235 -12.25 9.45 27.29
N TRP A 236 -12.77 10.10 26.24
CA TRP A 236 -12.55 11.53 26.04
C TRP A 236 -13.09 12.33 27.24
N PRO A 237 -12.37 13.36 27.73
CA PRO A 237 -12.82 14.14 28.86
C PRO A 237 -14.09 14.93 28.53
N VAL A 238 -14.87 15.19 29.57
CA VAL A 238 -16.10 15.98 29.50
C VAL A 238 -15.77 17.47 29.68
N PRO A 239 -16.36 18.40 28.90
CA PRO A 239 -16.10 19.83 29.04
C PRO A 239 -16.50 20.37 30.43
N PRO A 240 -15.83 21.40 30.96
CA PRO A 240 -16.12 21.93 32.29
C PRO A 240 -17.54 22.49 32.41
N ALA A 241 -18.34 21.93 33.32
CA ALA A 241 -19.74 22.30 33.50
C ALA A 241 -19.93 23.80 33.81
N VAL A 242 -18.99 24.42 34.53
CA VAL A 242 -19.01 25.86 34.86
C VAL A 242 -18.94 26.72 33.60
N VAL A 243 -18.10 26.33 32.63
CA VAL A 243 -17.92 27.08 31.37
C VAL A 243 -19.13 26.88 30.46
N VAL A 244 -19.63 25.65 30.36
CA VAL A 244 -20.87 25.36 29.61
C VAL A 244 -22.04 26.17 30.16
N ALA A 245 -22.18 26.26 31.48
CA ALA A 245 -23.23 27.06 32.12
C ALA A 245 -23.13 28.55 31.79
N GLN A 246 -21.92 29.12 31.77
CA GLN A 246 -21.69 30.52 31.39
C GLN A 246 -22.06 30.78 29.92
N LEU A 247 -21.63 29.91 29.01
CA LEU A 247 -21.96 30.01 27.59
C LEU A 247 -23.47 29.91 27.35
N LEU A 248 -24.16 29.03 28.07
CA LEU A 248 -25.62 28.94 28.03
C LEU A 248 -26.30 30.22 28.52
N GLN A 249 -25.85 30.77 29.63
CA GLN A 249 -26.38 32.04 30.14
C GLN A 249 -26.18 33.17 29.13
N HIS A 250 -25.02 33.22 28.47
CA HIS A 250 -24.72 34.20 27.43
C HIS A 250 -25.65 34.03 26.21
N TRP A 251 -25.82 32.81 25.72
CA TRP A 251 -26.73 32.49 24.61
C TRP A 251 -28.18 32.88 24.90
N TRP A 252 -28.67 32.56 26.11
CA TRP A 252 -30.02 32.98 26.53
C TRP A 252 -30.14 34.49 26.68
N GLY A 253 -29.08 35.16 27.12
CA GLY A 253 -29.03 36.62 27.26
C GLY A 253 -29.07 37.36 25.93
N SER A 254 -28.36 36.87 24.91
CA SER A 254 -28.25 37.51 23.59
C SER A 254 -29.53 37.44 22.75
N ARG A 255 -30.39 36.43 22.99
CA ARG A 255 -31.67 36.23 22.26
C ARG A 255 -32.90 36.89 22.91
N ARG A 256 -32.70 37.70 23.96
CA ARG A 256 -33.78 38.49 24.59
C ARG A 256 -34.00 39.80 23.82
N THR A 257 -35.16 39.93 23.18
CA THR A 257 -35.64 41.22 22.62
C THR A 257 -36.63 41.90 23.56
N GLY A 258 -36.35 43.14 23.97
CA GLY A 258 -37.29 44.02 24.65
C GLY A 258 -37.16 44.09 26.19
N TRP A 259 -36.97 45.33 26.67
CA TRP A 259 -37.09 45.83 28.06
C TRP A 259 -36.62 44.96 29.24
N ALA A 260 -35.49 44.27 29.12
CA ALA A 260 -34.75 43.73 30.28
C ALA A 260 -33.24 44.03 30.17
N ARG A 261 -32.90 45.25 29.75
CA ARG A 261 -31.53 45.80 29.80
C ARG A 261 -31.15 46.31 31.20
N SER A 262 -32.05 46.17 32.19
CA SER A 262 -31.90 46.73 33.54
C SER A 262 -32.07 45.67 34.65
N ILE A 263 -31.28 44.59 34.61
CA ILE A 263 -30.92 43.83 35.83
C ILE A 263 -29.48 43.32 35.67
N THR A 264 -28.52 44.24 35.54
CA THR A 264 -27.08 43.92 35.64
C THR A 264 -26.38 44.70 36.76
N SER A 265 -27.13 45.40 37.63
CA SER A 265 -26.58 45.98 38.87
C SER A 265 -26.95 45.22 40.15
N ALA A 266 -27.92 44.29 40.10
CA ALA A 266 -28.40 43.61 41.31
C ALA A 266 -27.58 42.37 41.73
N TYR A 267 -26.75 41.82 40.85
CA TYR A 267 -25.98 40.59 41.14
C TYR A 267 -24.56 40.83 41.67
N SER A 268 -24.01 42.04 41.58
CA SER A 268 -22.70 42.37 42.18
C SER A 268 -22.79 42.77 43.66
N ALA A 269 -23.96 43.17 44.17
CA ALA A 269 -24.11 43.71 45.53
C ALA A 269 -24.58 42.69 46.60
N LEU A 270 -25.05 41.50 46.21
CA LEU A 270 -25.58 40.48 47.15
C LEU A 270 -24.58 39.35 47.49
N ASN A 271 -23.36 39.38 46.94
CA ASN A 271 -22.33 38.35 47.19
C ASN A 271 -21.35 38.71 48.34
N GLU A 272 -21.54 39.85 49.00
CA GLU A 272 -20.62 40.34 50.04
C GLU A 272 -21.12 40.14 51.48
N THR A 273 -22.42 40.09 51.75
CA THR A 273 -22.92 40.19 53.14
C THR A 273 -23.42 38.91 53.79
N LEU A 274 -23.64 37.82 53.04
CA LEU A 274 -24.17 36.55 53.64
C LEU A 274 -23.19 35.36 53.66
N LEU A 275 -22.08 35.41 52.92
CA LEU A 275 -21.12 34.28 52.77
C LEU A 275 -19.69 34.60 53.23
N TRP A 276 -19.46 35.77 53.83
CA TRP A 276 -18.17 36.18 54.39
C TRP A 276 -17.51 35.10 55.29
N PRO A 277 -18.22 34.41 56.21
CA PRO A 277 -17.56 33.44 57.11
C PRO A 277 -16.99 32.22 56.37
N LEU A 278 -17.64 31.79 55.29
CA LEU A 278 -17.23 30.63 54.49
C LEU A 278 -16.07 30.95 53.53
N LYS A 279 -16.04 32.18 52.97
CA LYS A 279 -14.93 32.63 52.10
C LYS A 279 -13.62 32.76 52.88
N VAL A 280 -13.67 33.28 54.10
CA VAL A 280 -12.50 33.42 54.98
C VAL A 280 -11.93 32.05 55.38
N ALA A 281 -12.79 31.07 55.66
CA ALA A 281 -12.35 29.69 55.93
C ALA A 281 -11.75 28.98 54.69
N ARG A 282 -12.27 29.25 53.49
CA ARG A 282 -11.77 28.68 52.22
C ARG A 282 -10.45 29.31 51.77
N GLN A 283 -10.29 30.62 51.96
CA GLN A 283 -9.06 31.35 51.63
C GLN A 283 -7.90 31.02 52.58
N ALA A 284 -8.19 30.65 53.85
CA ALA A 284 -7.17 30.18 54.79
C ALA A 284 -6.63 28.77 54.46
N LEU A 285 -7.32 28.01 53.60
CA LEU A 285 -6.97 26.62 53.23
C LEU A 285 -6.47 26.46 51.78
N GLN A 286 -6.60 27.51 50.93
CA GLN A 286 -6.23 27.45 49.51
C GLN A 286 -5.01 28.33 49.21
N THR A 287 -3.82 27.81 49.48
CA THR A 287 -2.52 28.43 49.15
C THR A 287 -1.97 28.01 47.77
N THR A 288 -2.82 27.57 46.85
CA THR A 288 -2.44 27.27 45.46
C THR A 288 -3.39 27.97 44.50
N ALA A 289 -2.85 28.75 43.56
CA ALA A 289 -3.64 29.46 42.55
C ALA A 289 -4.52 28.46 41.76
N ALA A 290 -5.83 28.73 41.69
CA ALA A 290 -6.78 27.87 40.99
C ALA A 290 -6.55 27.94 39.48
N VAL A 291 -6.22 26.80 38.86
CA VAL A 291 -6.06 26.66 37.40
C VAL A 291 -7.41 26.93 36.71
N PRO A 292 -7.46 27.74 35.63
CA PRO A 292 -8.67 27.95 34.85
C PRO A 292 -9.31 26.63 34.38
N PRO A 293 -10.64 26.46 34.44
CA PRO A 293 -11.29 25.18 34.13
C PRO A 293 -11.02 24.63 32.72
N LEU A 294 -10.82 25.50 31.72
CA LEU A 294 -10.48 25.08 30.35
C LEU A 294 -9.03 24.62 30.21
N GLU A 295 -8.09 25.17 30.98
CA GLU A 295 -6.71 24.68 30.98
C GLU A 295 -6.63 23.28 31.59
N GLU A 296 -7.41 23.03 32.64
CA GLU A 296 -7.53 21.69 33.24
C GLU A 296 -8.16 20.68 32.27
N TYR A 297 -9.18 21.10 31.50
CA TYR A 297 -9.73 20.28 30.42
C TYR A 297 -8.68 19.97 29.34
N ALA A 298 -7.95 20.99 28.88
CA ALA A 298 -6.92 20.85 27.85
C ALA A 298 -5.82 19.86 28.28
N ARG A 299 -5.41 19.87 29.55
CA ARG A 299 -4.45 18.88 30.10
C ARG A 299 -4.99 17.46 30.06
N ARG A 300 -6.25 17.26 30.45
CA ARG A 300 -6.90 15.93 30.41
C ARG A 300 -7.09 15.44 29.00
N GLU A 301 -7.47 16.34 28.09
CA GLU A 301 -7.60 16.04 26.66
C GLU A 301 -6.26 15.60 26.09
N TRP A 302 -5.19 16.31 26.42
CA TRP A 302 -3.83 15.94 26.02
C TRP A 302 -3.41 14.55 26.51
N THR A 303 -3.75 14.17 27.75
CA THR A 303 -3.47 12.81 28.25
C THR A 303 -4.18 11.74 27.41
N VAL A 304 -5.44 11.96 27.04
CA VAL A 304 -6.19 11.03 26.18
C VAL A 304 -5.62 10.99 24.77
N ILE A 305 -5.26 12.15 24.21
CA ILE A 305 -4.62 12.26 22.89
C ILE A 305 -3.35 11.39 22.84
N VAL A 306 -2.45 11.53 23.81
CA VAL A 306 -1.20 10.74 23.86
C VAL A 306 -1.51 9.25 23.93
N ALA A 307 -2.49 8.83 24.75
CA ALA A 307 -2.88 7.42 24.87
C ALA A 307 -3.44 6.86 23.54
N VAL A 308 -4.24 7.63 22.80
CA VAL A 308 -4.75 7.24 21.48
C VAL A 308 -3.61 7.10 20.47
N VAL A 309 -2.66 8.03 20.47
CA VAL A 309 -1.46 7.93 19.61
C VAL A 309 -0.69 6.66 19.91
N GLU A 310 -0.46 6.34 21.19
CA GLU A 310 0.23 5.11 21.60
C GLU A 310 -0.49 3.84 21.13
N GLU A 311 -1.82 3.80 21.27
CA GLU A 311 -2.63 2.69 20.80
C GLU A 311 -2.52 2.51 19.27
N VAL A 312 -2.52 3.60 18.50
CA VAL A 312 -2.32 3.55 17.03
C VAL A 312 -0.95 2.97 16.68
N PHE A 313 0.12 3.44 17.31
CA PHE A 313 1.47 2.89 17.09
C PHE A 313 1.56 1.40 17.47
N GLN A 314 0.93 0.99 18.57
CA GLN A 314 0.89 -0.42 18.97
C GLN A 314 0.16 -1.30 17.94
N ARG A 315 -0.92 -0.79 17.35
CA ARG A 315 -1.66 -1.49 16.28
C ARG A 315 -0.85 -1.56 14.99
N LEU A 316 -0.18 -0.48 14.60
CA LEU A 316 0.74 -0.49 13.45
C LEU A 316 1.89 -1.47 13.65
N GLN A 317 2.45 -1.56 14.86
CA GLN A 317 3.47 -2.55 15.21
C GLN A 317 2.94 -3.98 15.07
N SER A 318 1.76 -4.27 15.61
CA SER A 318 1.13 -5.59 15.46
C SER A 318 0.88 -5.97 14.00
N LEU A 319 0.59 -4.99 13.13
CA LEU A 319 0.43 -5.22 11.70
C LEU A 319 1.78 -5.42 10.99
N ALA A 320 2.83 -4.75 11.43
CA ALA A 320 4.18 -4.97 10.90
C ALA A 320 4.71 -6.36 11.27
N ASP A 321 4.43 -6.83 12.49
CA ASP A 321 4.91 -8.12 13.00
C ASP A 321 4.13 -9.32 12.43
N GLY A 322 2.84 -9.14 12.16
CA GLY A 322 1.94 -10.21 11.70
C GLY A 322 1.37 -10.02 10.29
N GLY A 323 1.91 -9.06 9.51
CA GLY A 323 1.41 -8.68 8.20
C GLY A 323 2.21 -9.27 7.03
N SER A 324 1.75 -8.97 5.81
CA SER A 324 2.46 -9.35 4.58
C SER A 324 3.84 -8.67 4.50
N PRO A 325 4.90 -9.37 4.07
CA PRO A 325 6.22 -8.78 3.89
C PRO A 325 6.21 -7.57 2.93
N LEU A 326 5.21 -7.48 2.04
CA LEU A 326 5.04 -6.37 1.10
C LEU A 326 4.78 -5.02 1.77
N ILE A 327 4.07 -4.99 2.90
CA ILE A 327 3.76 -3.76 3.64
C ILE A 327 4.70 -3.52 4.80
N GLN A 328 5.50 -4.52 5.18
CA GLN A 328 6.38 -4.47 6.34
C GLN A 328 7.37 -3.31 6.25
N ALA A 329 8.05 -3.13 5.12
CA ALA A 329 9.02 -2.04 4.94
C ALA A 329 8.37 -0.65 5.13
N ARG A 330 7.16 -0.47 4.59
CA ARG A 330 6.42 0.78 4.73
C ARG A 330 5.92 1.00 6.15
N LEU A 331 5.37 -0.02 6.79
CA LEU A 331 4.95 0.07 8.19
C LEU A 331 6.13 0.36 9.12
N GLN A 332 7.28 -0.28 8.91
CA GLN A 332 8.51 0.00 9.66
C GLN A 332 8.98 1.45 9.50
N SER A 333 8.83 2.04 8.31
CA SER A 333 9.15 3.46 8.11
C SER A 333 8.23 4.40 8.92
N LEU A 334 6.97 4.02 9.14
CA LEU A 334 6.03 4.77 9.98
C LEU A 334 6.29 4.58 11.48
N LEU A 335 6.86 3.44 11.85
CA LEU A 335 7.21 3.07 13.22
C LEU A 335 8.56 3.64 13.68
N ASP A 336 9.26 4.40 12.84
CA ASP A 336 10.51 5.06 13.19
C ASP A 336 10.29 5.99 14.42
N PRO A 337 11.12 5.87 15.48
CA PRO A 337 11.04 6.73 16.65
C PRO A 337 11.01 8.25 16.33
N ALA A 338 11.68 8.67 15.26
CA ALA A 338 11.70 10.06 14.82
C ALA A 338 10.33 10.52 14.27
N VAL A 339 9.58 9.63 13.61
CA VAL A 339 8.21 9.93 13.13
C VAL A 339 7.28 10.15 14.31
N ARG A 340 7.32 9.27 15.32
CA ARG A 340 6.53 9.41 16.55
C ARG A 340 6.82 10.73 17.27
N GLY A 341 8.10 11.10 17.39
CA GLY A 341 8.51 12.36 18.02
C GLY A 341 7.94 13.58 17.30
N ARG A 342 8.11 13.66 15.98
CA ARG A 342 7.59 14.76 15.15
C ARG A 342 6.07 14.86 15.20
N LEU A 343 5.36 13.73 15.15
CA LEU A 343 3.89 13.69 15.21
C LEU A 343 3.37 14.28 16.53
N ILE A 344 3.97 13.90 17.67
CA ILE A 344 3.57 14.41 18.99
C ILE A 344 3.86 15.92 19.10
N GLU A 345 4.97 16.39 18.55
CA GLU A 345 5.33 17.81 18.56
C GLU A 345 4.36 18.66 17.74
N GLN A 346 4.05 18.24 16.51
CA GLN A 346 3.06 18.90 15.65
C GLN A 346 1.66 18.87 16.27
N LEU A 347 1.27 17.74 16.88
CA LEU A 347 -0.01 17.60 17.55
C LEU A 347 -0.11 18.52 18.77
N ARG A 348 0.99 18.70 19.51
CA ARG A 348 1.06 19.65 20.63
C ARG A 348 0.92 21.09 20.16
N GLU A 349 1.61 21.46 19.08
CA GLU A 349 1.52 22.80 18.50
C GLU A 349 0.09 23.10 18.04
N GLN A 350 -0.53 22.20 17.27
CA GLN A 350 -1.91 22.39 16.81
C GLN A 350 -2.91 22.39 17.96
N HIS A 351 -2.75 21.49 18.95
CA HIS A 351 -3.60 21.47 20.15
C HIS A 351 -3.54 22.80 20.92
N GLY A 352 -2.34 23.37 21.07
CA GLY A 352 -2.13 24.65 21.75
C GLY A 352 -2.70 25.87 21.02
N GLN A 353 -2.90 25.77 19.71
CA GLN A 353 -3.51 26.84 18.89
C GLN A 353 -5.05 26.81 18.92
N VAL A 354 -5.67 25.74 19.41
CA VAL A 354 -7.14 25.63 19.46
C VAL A 354 -7.72 26.55 20.54
N ASP A 355 -8.60 27.45 20.14
CA ASP A 355 -9.48 28.14 21.07
C ASP A 355 -10.64 27.23 21.49
N LEU A 356 -10.42 26.46 22.56
CA LEU A 356 -11.40 25.53 23.13
C LEU A 356 -12.68 26.23 23.60
N GLN A 357 -12.59 27.51 24.01
CA GLN A 357 -13.75 28.26 24.43
C GLN A 357 -14.63 28.60 23.23
N ALA A 358 -14.03 29.07 22.13
CA ALA A 358 -14.74 29.35 20.89
C ALA A 358 -15.37 28.08 20.29
N GLU A 359 -14.65 26.94 20.28
CA GLU A 359 -15.22 25.68 19.81
C GLU A 359 -16.41 25.23 20.66
N LEU A 360 -16.29 25.31 22.00
CA LEU A 360 -17.37 24.95 22.90
C LEU A 360 -18.58 25.88 22.73
N GLN A 361 -18.35 27.19 22.54
CA GLN A 361 -19.39 28.16 22.24
C GLN A 361 -20.15 27.79 20.96
N GLN A 362 -19.44 27.45 19.89
CA GLN A 362 -20.07 27.02 18.64
C GLN A 362 -20.89 25.75 18.80
N VAL A 363 -20.41 24.76 19.58
CA VAL A 363 -21.20 23.55 19.86
C VAL A 363 -22.45 23.89 20.68
N VAL A 364 -22.32 24.73 21.71
CA VAL A 364 -23.47 25.21 22.51
C VAL A 364 -24.50 25.89 21.61
N GLU A 365 -24.08 26.82 20.76
CA GLU A 365 -24.94 27.54 19.83
C GLU A 365 -25.70 26.60 18.89
N GLN A 366 -24.99 25.69 18.23
CA GLN A 366 -25.59 24.71 17.29
C GLN A 366 -26.56 23.76 17.99
N GLN A 367 -26.22 23.27 19.19
CA GLN A 367 -27.09 22.35 19.94
C GLN A 367 -28.33 23.07 20.48
N MET A 368 -28.18 24.33 20.89
CA MET A 368 -29.31 25.14 21.35
C MET A 368 -30.25 25.50 20.20
N GLU A 369 -29.74 25.82 19.02
CA GLU A 369 -30.55 26.05 17.81
C GLU A 369 -31.32 24.80 17.38
N ARG A 370 -30.64 23.64 17.37
CA ARG A 370 -31.30 22.36 17.09
C ARG A 370 -32.39 22.04 18.11
N ALA A 371 -32.12 22.28 19.40
CA ALA A 371 -33.10 22.06 20.45
C ALA A 371 -34.31 22.99 20.35
N GLU A 372 -34.08 24.27 20.02
CA GLU A 372 -35.13 25.27 19.78
C GLU A 372 -36.02 24.87 18.59
N ALA A 373 -35.41 24.43 17.48
CA ALA A 373 -36.13 23.96 16.30
C ALA A 373 -36.93 22.67 16.55
N ALA A 374 -36.38 21.74 17.32
CA ALA A 374 -37.03 20.45 17.60
C ALA A 374 -38.25 20.58 18.52
N ARG A 375 -38.24 21.54 19.46
CA ARG A 375 -39.34 21.73 20.44
C ARG A 375 -39.62 23.22 20.70
N PRO A 376 -40.22 23.93 19.74
CA PRO A 376 -40.48 25.37 19.85
C PRO A 376 -41.43 25.70 21.01
N GLU A 377 -42.36 24.82 21.37
CA GLU A 377 -43.34 25.03 22.44
C GLU A 377 -42.69 25.11 23.82
N VAL A 378 -41.67 24.28 24.07
CA VAL A 378 -40.90 24.27 25.33
C VAL A 378 -40.10 25.57 25.46
N PHE A 379 -39.47 26.02 24.38
CA PHE A 379 -38.74 27.29 24.36
C PHE A 379 -39.67 28.52 24.48
N ARG A 380 -40.87 28.46 23.90
CA ARG A 380 -41.92 29.47 24.13
C ARG A 380 -42.38 29.50 25.59
N LEU A 381 -42.60 28.34 26.21
CA LEU A 381 -42.96 28.24 27.64
C LEU A 381 -41.87 28.85 28.52
N TYR A 382 -40.59 28.58 28.27
CA TYR A 382 -39.48 29.19 29.00
C TYR A 382 -39.34 30.69 28.77
N ARG A 383 -39.64 31.17 27.56
CA ARG A 383 -39.68 32.60 27.24
C ARG A 383 -40.83 33.31 27.96
N HIS A 384 -41.98 32.67 28.11
CA HIS A 384 -43.14 33.19 28.84
C HIS A 384 -43.00 33.10 30.37
N ALA A 385 -42.41 32.03 30.91
CA ALA A 385 -42.16 31.86 32.33
C ALA A 385 -41.18 32.91 32.88
N ASN A 386 -40.20 33.34 32.08
CA ASN A 386 -39.30 34.44 32.43
C ASN A 386 -39.97 35.84 32.47
N ASN A 387 -41.24 35.96 32.03
CA ASN A 387 -42.00 37.22 32.08
C ASN A 387 -42.91 37.32 33.33
N LEU A 388 -43.01 36.27 34.16
CA LEU A 388 -43.91 36.21 35.33
C LEU A 388 -43.14 36.15 36.66
N SER A 389 -43.01 37.31 37.31
CA SER A 389 -42.71 37.54 38.73
C SER A 389 -41.30 37.18 39.29
N ALA A 390 -40.85 38.02 40.22
CA ALA A 390 -39.49 38.17 40.76
C ALA A 390 -38.95 37.03 41.66
N ALA A 391 -39.38 35.78 41.47
CA ALA A 391 -38.98 34.67 42.33
C ALA A 391 -38.63 33.37 41.58
N VAL A 392 -38.18 33.46 40.32
CA VAL A 392 -37.73 32.30 39.56
C VAL A 392 -36.23 32.38 39.35
N ARG A 393 -35.48 31.54 40.08
CA ARG A 393 -34.07 31.24 39.77
C ARG A 393 -33.99 30.85 38.29
N PRO A 394 -32.97 31.30 37.53
CA PRO A 394 -32.79 30.82 36.16
C PRO A 394 -32.84 29.30 36.16
N VAL A 395 -33.56 28.71 35.22
CA VAL A 395 -33.65 27.24 35.04
C VAL A 395 -32.25 26.62 34.93
N THR A 396 -31.24 27.37 34.49
CA THR A 396 -29.82 27.03 34.53
C THR A 396 -29.31 26.66 35.93
N SER A 397 -29.74 27.36 36.98
CA SER A 397 -29.40 27.03 38.36
C SER A 397 -30.10 25.76 38.83
N VAL A 398 -31.34 25.49 38.39
CA VAL A 398 -32.06 24.25 38.74
C VAL A 398 -31.44 23.04 38.05
N VAL A 399 -31.00 23.17 36.79
CA VAL A 399 -30.30 22.12 36.04
C VAL A 399 -28.94 21.78 36.66
N LEU A 400 -28.15 22.79 37.03
CA LEU A 400 -26.90 22.57 37.75
C LEU A 400 -27.16 21.98 39.14
N PHE A 401 -28.23 22.41 39.82
CA PHE A 401 -28.60 21.89 41.14
C PHE A 401 -29.06 20.43 41.09
N SER A 402 -29.86 20.03 40.10
CA SER A 402 -30.29 18.64 39.90
C SER A 402 -29.16 17.71 39.44
N LEU A 403 -28.10 18.28 38.88
CA LEU A 403 -26.86 17.58 38.53
C LEU A 403 -25.83 17.57 39.69
N GLY A 404 -26.16 18.13 40.87
CA GLY A 404 -25.33 18.09 42.08
C GLY A 404 -24.43 19.31 42.32
N PHE A 405 -24.57 20.40 41.57
CA PHE A 405 -23.63 21.53 41.55
C PHE A 405 -24.17 22.83 42.19
N GLY A 406 -25.05 22.72 43.19
CA GLY A 406 -25.56 23.86 43.98
C GLY A 406 -24.62 24.31 45.11
N PRO A 407 -24.83 25.49 45.72
CA PRO A 407 -24.02 26.02 46.83
C PRO A 407 -24.09 25.20 48.14
N ALA A 408 -24.81 24.08 48.15
CA ALA A 408 -24.89 23.09 49.23
C ALA A 408 -24.33 21.70 48.81
N GLY A 409 -23.50 21.65 47.75
CA GLY A 409 -22.95 20.40 47.19
C GLY A 409 -22.01 19.61 48.11
N ASP A 410 -21.49 20.22 49.18
CA ASP A 410 -20.56 19.55 50.11
C ASP A 410 -21.26 18.58 51.09
N LEU A 411 -22.60 18.59 51.19
CA LEU A 411 -23.34 17.66 52.06
C LEU A 411 -23.76 16.35 51.38
N VAL A 412 -23.51 16.20 50.07
CA VAL A 412 -23.83 14.96 49.30
C VAL A 412 -22.58 14.33 48.67
N ALA A 413 -21.40 14.93 48.90
CA ALA A 413 -20.12 14.48 48.34
C ALA A 413 -19.76 12.99 48.54
N PRO A 414 -20.10 12.30 49.65
CA PRO A 414 -19.71 10.90 49.82
C PRO A 414 -20.50 9.91 48.95
N LEU A 415 -21.67 10.28 48.42
CA LEU A 415 -22.53 9.37 47.65
C LEU A 415 -22.35 9.50 46.12
N LEU A 416 -21.60 10.49 45.63
CA LEU A 416 -21.42 10.74 44.19
C LEU A 416 -19.97 10.63 43.70
N GLY A 417 -19.01 10.33 44.58
CA GLY A 417 -17.61 10.09 44.20
C GLY A 417 -17.41 8.97 43.17
N GLN A 418 -18.40 8.08 42.99
CA GLN A 418 -18.38 7.02 41.98
C GLN A 418 -19.09 7.38 40.67
N ALA A 419 -19.93 8.42 40.63
CA ALA A 419 -20.68 8.80 39.42
C ALA A 419 -19.86 9.67 38.45
N ALA A 420 -18.96 10.52 38.97
CA ALA A 420 -18.07 11.33 38.14
C ALA A 420 -17.02 10.49 37.38
N ALA A 421 -16.67 9.32 37.91
CA ALA A 421 -15.79 8.35 37.23
C ALA A 421 -16.49 7.59 36.09
N ALA A 422 -17.83 7.57 36.07
CA ALA A 422 -18.62 6.79 35.11
C ALA A 422 -19.12 7.59 33.89
N ALA A 423 -18.91 8.91 33.85
CA ALA A 423 -19.33 9.79 32.76
C ALA A 423 -18.29 9.83 31.61
N MET A 424 -17.81 8.67 31.15
CA MET A 424 -16.91 8.59 30.01
C MET A 424 -17.73 8.50 28.72
N VAL A 425 -17.50 9.42 27.78
CA VAL A 425 -18.10 9.35 26.43
C VAL A 425 -17.22 8.47 25.55
N HIS A 426 -17.81 7.42 24.97
CA HIS A 426 -17.17 6.61 23.94
C HIS A 426 -17.50 7.19 22.56
N ALA A 427 -16.52 7.84 21.92
CA ALA A 427 -16.64 8.30 20.54
C ALA A 427 -15.87 7.33 19.63
N ALA A 428 -16.57 6.41 18.97
CA ALA A 428 -15.96 5.60 17.91
C ALA A 428 -16.00 6.42 16.61
N VAL A 429 -14.85 6.87 16.11
CA VAL A 429 -14.73 7.50 14.79
C VAL A 429 -13.94 6.52 13.92
N ASP A 430 -14.63 5.71 13.12
CA ASP A 430 -13.98 4.82 12.16
C ASP A 430 -13.67 5.58 10.86
N VAL A 431 -12.40 5.95 10.71
CA VAL A 431 -11.92 6.67 9.53
C VAL A 431 -11.43 5.71 8.44
N ALA A 432 -11.20 4.44 8.75
CA ALA A 432 -10.63 3.46 7.82
C ALA A 432 -11.67 2.80 6.91
N GLY A 433 -12.95 2.80 7.29
CA GLY A 433 -14.06 2.24 6.48
C GLY A 433 -14.99 3.28 5.85
N GLY A 434 -14.72 4.58 6.00
CA GLY A 434 -15.63 5.65 5.53
C GLY A 434 -16.97 5.74 6.28
N ALA A 435 -17.15 4.95 7.35
CA ALA A 435 -18.37 4.92 8.13
C ALA A 435 -18.30 5.91 9.31
N THR A 436 -19.08 6.99 9.25
CA THR A 436 -19.32 7.85 10.42
C THR A 436 -20.13 7.06 11.45
N ALA A 437 -19.47 6.40 12.40
CA ALA A 437 -20.14 5.64 13.44
C ALA A 437 -20.88 6.58 14.42
N ALA A 438 -22.09 6.17 14.80
CA ALA A 438 -22.94 6.89 15.75
C ALA A 438 -22.45 6.68 17.19
N ILE A 439 -22.55 7.72 18.01
CA ILE A 439 -22.18 7.69 19.43
C ILE A 439 -23.23 6.85 20.18
N ALA A 440 -22.82 5.72 20.74
CA ALA A 440 -23.68 4.89 21.58
C ALA A 440 -23.75 5.47 23.01
N GLY A 441 -24.83 6.20 23.31
CA GLY A 441 -25.09 6.82 24.62
C GLY A 441 -26.41 6.39 25.28
N GLU A 442 -27.01 5.26 24.89
CA GLU A 442 -28.44 5.00 25.17
C GLU A 442 -28.78 4.24 26.47
N ALA A 443 -27.84 3.87 27.35
CA ALA A 443 -28.16 2.90 28.41
C ALA A 443 -28.75 3.44 29.74
N ALA A 444 -29.04 4.73 29.93
CA ALA A 444 -29.36 5.26 31.28
C ALA A 444 -30.58 6.20 31.43
N VAL A 445 -31.50 6.29 30.46
CA VAL A 445 -32.58 7.31 30.50
C VAL A 445 -33.98 6.77 30.86
N ALA A 446 -34.13 5.50 31.23
CA ALA A 446 -35.46 4.96 31.51
C ALA A 446 -36.11 5.44 32.84
N ALA A 447 -35.36 6.05 33.77
CA ALA A 447 -35.87 6.34 35.11
C ALA A 447 -36.44 7.77 35.33
N ALA A 448 -36.30 8.70 34.37
CA ALA A 448 -36.66 10.12 34.56
C ALA A 448 -37.73 10.65 33.58
N ALA A 449 -38.44 9.74 32.89
CA ALA A 449 -39.48 10.08 31.91
C ALA A 449 -40.78 10.52 32.61
N GLY A 450 -40.79 11.74 33.15
CA GLY A 450 -42.00 12.34 33.73
C GLY A 450 -41.89 13.80 34.15
N SER A 451 -40.70 14.41 34.14
CA SER A 451 -40.53 15.81 34.55
C SER A 451 -39.66 16.60 33.56
N GLY A 452 -39.88 17.91 33.45
CA GLY A 452 -39.08 18.80 32.58
C GLY A 452 -37.56 18.80 32.87
N ALA A 453 -37.12 18.20 33.97
CA ALA A 453 -35.70 17.99 34.29
C ALA A 453 -35.02 16.92 33.42
N GLY A 454 -35.73 15.86 33.01
CA GLY A 454 -35.16 14.78 32.19
C GLY A 454 -34.73 15.24 30.80
N LEU A 455 -35.48 16.19 30.20
CA LEU A 455 -35.16 16.75 28.89
C LEU A 455 -33.86 17.55 28.87
N LEU A 456 -33.60 18.31 29.93
CA LEU A 456 -32.41 19.14 30.05
C LEU A 456 -31.16 18.30 30.32
N GLN A 457 -31.31 17.22 31.08
CA GLN A 457 -30.24 16.25 31.29
C GLN A 457 -29.86 15.54 29.99
N THR A 458 -30.84 15.07 29.19
CA THR A 458 -30.58 14.48 27.88
C THR A 458 -29.88 15.46 26.93
N TRP A 459 -30.33 16.71 26.90
CA TRP A 459 -29.68 17.75 26.08
C TRP A 459 -28.23 18.02 26.52
N PHE A 460 -27.97 18.09 27.83
CA PHE A 460 -26.62 18.32 28.34
C PHE A 460 -25.67 17.17 27.97
N HIS A 461 -26.14 15.93 28.07
CA HIS A 461 -25.38 14.77 27.59
C HIS A 461 -25.15 14.81 26.07
N GLN A 462 -26.14 15.22 25.27
CA GLN A 462 -25.98 15.39 23.82
C GLN A 462 -24.96 16.47 23.46
N LEU A 463 -24.93 17.58 24.20
CA LEU A 463 -23.94 18.64 24.02
C LEU A 463 -22.54 18.15 24.33
N GLN A 464 -22.36 17.49 25.47
CA GLN A 464 -21.07 16.91 25.87
C GLN A 464 -20.59 15.89 24.83
N ALA A 465 -21.47 14.99 24.39
CA ALA A 465 -21.17 14.01 23.36
C ALA A 465 -20.78 14.67 22.03
N SER A 466 -21.50 15.73 21.62
CA SER A 466 -21.22 16.45 20.39
C SER A 466 -19.87 17.17 20.42
N PHE A 467 -19.52 17.78 21.55
CA PHE A 467 -18.22 18.43 21.73
C PHE A 467 -17.09 17.39 21.70
N SER A 468 -17.19 16.33 22.51
CA SER A 468 -16.19 15.26 22.52
C SER A 468 -16.03 14.58 21.16
N ALA A 469 -17.12 14.38 20.41
CA ALA A 469 -17.05 13.81 19.06
C ALA A 469 -16.38 14.73 18.06
N ARG A 470 -16.61 16.05 18.14
CA ARG A 470 -15.89 17.03 17.31
C ARG A 470 -14.39 16.99 17.59
N ARG A 471 -14.01 16.96 18.86
CA ARG A 471 -12.60 16.88 19.29
C ARG A 471 -11.94 15.55 18.90
N GLY A 472 -12.65 14.43 19.06
CA GLY A 472 -12.18 13.12 18.60
C GLY A 472 -12.03 13.04 17.07
N ALA A 473 -12.96 13.62 16.31
CA ALA A 473 -12.87 13.68 14.85
C ALA A 473 -11.68 14.52 14.36
N TRP A 474 -11.39 15.65 15.03
CA TRP A 474 -10.19 16.43 14.76
C TRP A 474 -8.90 15.61 14.94
N LEU A 475 -8.79 14.86 16.04
CA LEU A 475 -7.64 13.96 16.25
C LEU A 475 -7.56 12.88 15.18
N ALA A 476 -8.69 12.27 14.83
CA ALA A 476 -8.72 11.21 13.85
C ALA A 476 -8.30 11.69 12.44
N GLU A 477 -8.77 12.87 12.03
CA GLU A 477 -8.38 13.50 10.77
C GLU A 477 -6.89 13.90 10.77
N PHE A 478 -6.39 14.41 11.89
CA PHE A 478 -4.96 14.71 12.05
C PHE A 478 -4.11 13.44 11.86
N LEU A 479 -4.46 12.34 12.54
CA LEU A 479 -3.71 11.08 12.43
C LEU A 479 -3.84 10.46 11.04
N LYS A 480 -5.00 10.58 10.38
CA LYS A 480 -5.15 10.17 8.98
C LYS A 480 -4.16 10.94 8.09
N ARG A 481 -4.14 12.27 8.19
CA ARG A 481 -3.35 13.13 7.32
C ARG A 481 -1.84 13.03 7.58
N GLU A 482 -1.43 13.08 8.84
CA GLU A 482 -0.01 13.22 9.20
C GLU A 482 0.72 11.88 9.42
N LEU A 483 -0.02 10.80 9.74
CA LEU A 483 0.59 9.49 10.02
C LEU A 483 0.26 8.44 8.95
N LEU A 484 -1.03 8.29 8.60
CA LEU A 484 -1.47 7.18 7.75
C LEU A 484 -1.39 7.50 6.25
N GLY A 485 -1.66 8.75 5.86
CA GLY A 485 -1.74 9.16 4.46
C GLY A 485 -2.68 8.26 3.65
N ASP A 486 -2.21 7.83 2.48
CA ASP A 486 -2.94 6.95 1.56
C ASP A 486 -2.77 5.45 1.89
N LEU A 487 -2.06 5.10 2.97
CA LEU A 487 -1.74 3.70 3.29
C LEU A 487 -2.99 2.80 3.36
N PRO A 488 -4.09 3.18 4.07
CA PRO A 488 -5.27 2.33 4.14
C PRO A 488 -5.89 2.08 2.76
N ASP A 489 -5.99 3.13 1.93
CA ASP A 489 -6.59 3.07 0.60
C ASP A 489 -5.72 2.27 -0.38
N GLU A 490 -4.39 2.36 -0.26
CA GLU A 490 -3.46 1.55 -1.02
C GLU A 490 -3.53 0.07 -0.66
N ILE A 491 -3.57 -0.26 0.63
CA ILE A 491 -3.73 -1.65 1.09
C ILE A 491 -5.05 -2.23 0.56
N GLN A 492 -6.13 -1.45 0.64
CA GLN A 492 -7.43 -1.88 0.13
C GLN A 492 -7.41 -2.12 -1.39
N ARG A 493 -6.89 -1.16 -2.17
CA ARG A 493 -6.76 -1.32 -3.64
C ARG A 493 -5.92 -2.53 -4.00
N ALA A 494 -4.80 -2.75 -3.33
CA ALA A 494 -3.93 -3.90 -3.57
C ALA A 494 -4.58 -5.23 -3.17
N ALA A 495 -5.37 -5.25 -2.09
CA ALA A 495 -6.14 -6.41 -1.67
C ALA A 495 -7.26 -6.80 -2.65
N GLU A 496 -7.73 -5.85 -3.46
CA GLU A 496 -8.80 -6.05 -4.45
C GLU A 496 -8.29 -6.49 -5.83
N LEU A 497 -6.98 -6.42 -6.09
CA LEU A 497 -6.39 -6.76 -7.39
C LEU A 497 -6.78 -8.17 -7.88
N SER A 498 -6.76 -9.16 -6.98
CA SER A 498 -7.12 -10.54 -7.33
C SER A 498 -8.61 -10.77 -7.57
N SER A 499 -9.47 -9.81 -7.17
CA SER A 499 -10.89 -9.80 -7.51
C SER A 499 -11.25 -8.93 -8.71
N GLY A 500 -10.26 -8.22 -9.28
CA GLY A 500 -10.45 -7.32 -10.41
C GLY A 500 -10.90 -8.03 -11.69
N ASN A 501 -11.56 -7.30 -12.57
CA ASN A 501 -12.01 -7.82 -13.86
C ASN A 501 -10.81 -8.24 -14.74
N GLU A 502 -9.74 -7.44 -14.71
CA GLU A 502 -8.49 -7.69 -15.44
C GLU A 502 -7.89 -9.04 -15.04
N PHE A 503 -7.83 -9.33 -13.73
CA PHE A 503 -7.34 -10.61 -13.21
C PHE A 503 -8.19 -11.79 -13.74
N GLN A 504 -9.51 -11.67 -13.65
CA GLN A 504 -10.44 -12.71 -14.15
C GLN A 504 -10.38 -12.89 -15.66
N VAL A 505 -10.11 -11.81 -16.42
CA VAL A 505 -9.90 -11.88 -17.88
C VAL A 505 -8.64 -12.68 -18.19
N VAL A 506 -7.50 -12.35 -17.58
CA VAL A 506 -6.24 -13.07 -17.82
C VAL A 506 -6.39 -14.54 -17.42
N GLN A 507 -7.01 -14.82 -16.27
CA GLN A 507 -7.26 -16.19 -15.82
C GLN A 507 -8.09 -17.00 -16.84
N ARG A 508 -9.16 -16.42 -17.40
CA ARG A 508 -9.96 -17.07 -18.46
C ARG A 508 -9.16 -17.29 -19.74
N CYS A 509 -8.34 -16.32 -20.16
CA CYS A 509 -7.48 -16.47 -21.33
C CYS A 509 -6.47 -17.60 -21.16
N LEU A 510 -5.85 -17.72 -19.98
CA LEU A 510 -4.91 -18.82 -19.68
C LEU A 510 -5.61 -20.18 -19.67
N GLN A 511 -6.82 -20.27 -19.12
CA GLN A 511 -7.62 -21.50 -19.14
C GLN A 511 -8.00 -21.91 -20.59
N GLN A 512 -8.42 -20.96 -21.42
CA GLN A 512 -8.70 -21.21 -22.84
C GLN A 512 -7.46 -21.66 -23.60
N LEU A 513 -6.31 -21.02 -23.35
CA LEU A 513 -5.05 -21.40 -23.96
C LEU A 513 -4.65 -22.83 -23.56
N GLN A 514 -4.79 -23.18 -22.28
CA GLN A 514 -4.51 -24.53 -21.79
C GLN A 514 -5.40 -25.58 -22.44
N GLN A 515 -6.71 -25.30 -22.60
CA GLN A 515 -7.63 -26.20 -23.31
C GLN A 515 -7.25 -26.40 -24.77
N THR A 516 -6.83 -25.33 -25.44
CA THR A 516 -6.44 -25.35 -26.87
C THR A 516 -5.14 -26.14 -27.10
N LEU A 517 -4.23 -26.17 -26.12
CA LEU A 517 -2.99 -26.94 -26.22
C LEU A 517 -3.16 -28.42 -25.88
N LEU A 518 -4.20 -28.77 -25.12
CA LEU A 518 -4.52 -30.14 -24.76
C LEU A 518 -5.44 -30.84 -25.78
N SER A 519 -6.20 -30.06 -26.56
CA SER A 519 -6.96 -30.55 -27.71
C SER A 519 -6.06 -30.79 -28.91
#